data_AF-Q3JPW7-F1
#
_entry.id   AF-Q3JPW7-F1
#
_cell.length_a   1.000
_cell.length_b   1.000
_cell.length_c   1.000
_cell.angle_alpha   90.00
_cell.angle_beta   90.00
_cell.angle_gamma   90.00
#
_symmetry.space_group_name_H-M   'P 1'
#
loop_
_entity.id
_entity.type
_entity.pdbx_description
1 polymer ?
#
loop_
_entity_poly.entity_id
_entity_poly.type
_entity_poly.pdbx_seq_one_letter_code
_entity_poly.pdbx_strand_id
1 'polypeptide(L)'
;MAPLLELVATTGSIAQAAHAKGLSYRHAWGLLRALEACVGGALIETVRGKGSTLSELGQAIVDAQRLAGERLDGNLRALAAEVASGLNRRLALHAGALRIHASHGYAVAALVSALVEAGSPVDIKYRESVEAVRALAGGECDLAGFHLPRGAFRAACAQIYRPWLDDVDHVLIHLTRRRQGLFVPRGNPKRIAGLADLARGDIRFVNRQPGSGTRMLLDLALREIGIDPERIDGYASAELTHSAIAAFVASGMADLGFGVEPAARHFGLDFIAVVDEDYYFACERSRLGAVPLAGALALLRDGGYHATVARLDGYDPNACGTLVDVAAGLAGTAGDARAGRHRR
;
A
#
# COMPACT_ATOMS: atom_id res chain seq x y z
N MET A 1 25.76 0.83 -15.96
CA MET A 1 27.21 0.53 -15.98
C MET A 1 27.84 0.77 -14.62
N ALA A 2 27.77 1.99 -14.11
CA ALA A 2 27.40 2.41 -12.74
C ALA A 2 27.31 1.35 -11.59
N PRO A 3 26.45 0.31 -11.66
CA PRO A 3 26.30 -0.64 -10.55
C PRO A 3 27.54 -1.49 -10.28
N LEU A 4 28.48 -1.59 -11.23
CA LEU A 4 29.65 -2.46 -11.04
C LEU A 4 30.64 -1.89 -10.02
N LEU A 5 30.93 -0.58 -10.04
CA LEU A 5 31.84 0.06 -9.09
C LEU A 5 31.26 0.05 -7.67
N GLU A 6 29.96 0.32 -7.54
CA GLU A 6 29.24 0.27 -6.26
C GLU A 6 29.20 -1.17 -5.70
N LEU A 7 29.01 -2.18 -6.55
CA LEU A 7 29.13 -3.58 -6.16
C LEU A 7 30.57 -3.95 -5.77
N VAL A 8 31.60 -3.40 -6.40
CA VAL A 8 32.99 -3.62 -5.96
C VAL A 8 33.25 -2.97 -4.61
N ALA A 9 32.71 -1.77 -4.37
CA ALA A 9 32.82 -1.07 -3.09
C ALA A 9 32.19 -1.86 -1.94
N THR A 10 31.06 -2.51 -2.19
CA THR A 10 30.32 -3.29 -1.18
C THR A 10 30.87 -4.70 -0.98
N THR A 11 31.33 -5.36 -2.06
CA THR A 11 31.82 -6.75 -2.00
C THR A 11 33.33 -6.85 -1.74
N GLY A 12 34.08 -5.78 -1.96
CA GLY A 12 35.55 -5.78 -1.92
C GLY A 12 36.20 -6.68 -2.98
N SER A 13 35.44 -7.13 -3.99
CA SER A 13 35.89 -8.12 -4.97
C SER A 13 35.24 -7.92 -6.34
N ILE A 14 36.05 -7.69 -7.36
CA ILE A 14 35.60 -7.61 -8.76
C ILE A 14 34.90 -8.90 -9.20
N ALA A 15 35.36 -10.06 -8.73
CA ALA A 15 34.77 -11.34 -9.09
C ALA A 15 33.36 -11.51 -8.50
N GLN A 16 33.16 -11.12 -7.24
CA GLN A 16 31.84 -11.18 -6.60
C GLN A 16 30.90 -10.13 -7.18
N ALA A 17 31.38 -8.92 -7.44
CA ALA A 17 30.62 -7.87 -8.11
C ALA A 17 30.19 -8.27 -9.54
N ALA A 18 31.07 -8.96 -10.28
CA ALA A 18 30.74 -9.50 -11.60
C ALA A 18 29.64 -10.56 -11.52
N HIS A 19 29.75 -11.50 -10.56
CA HIS A 19 28.76 -12.55 -10.34
C HIS A 19 27.39 -11.97 -9.95
N ALA A 20 27.35 -11.01 -9.02
CA ALA A 20 26.12 -10.32 -8.60
C ALA A 20 25.40 -9.61 -9.77
N LYS A 21 26.14 -9.23 -10.82
CA LYS A 21 25.62 -8.56 -12.01
C LYS A 21 25.37 -9.51 -13.19
N GLY A 22 25.59 -10.81 -13.02
CA GLY A 22 25.47 -11.81 -14.09
C GLY A 22 26.52 -11.64 -15.21
N LEU A 23 27.67 -11.03 -14.92
CA LEU A 23 28.75 -10.82 -15.88
C LEU A 23 29.89 -11.84 -15.65
N SER A 24 30.58 -12.20 -16.73
CA SER A 24 31.85 -12.91 -16.60
C SER A 24 32.92 -11.98 -16.02
N TYR A 25 33.86 -12.54 -15.26
CA TYR A 25 34.98 -11.77 -14.69
C TYR A 25 35.75 -10.98 -15.75
N ARG A 26 35.99 -11.59 -16.93
CA ARG A 26 36.65 -10.94 -18.07
C ARG A 26 35.84 -9.75 -18.60
N HIS A 27 34.52 -9.87 -18.70
CA HIS A 27 33.67 -8.75 -19.14
C HIS A 27 33.63 -7.63 -18.11
N ALA A 28 33.54 -7.96 -16.81
CA ALA A 28 33.58 -6.96 -15.74
C ALA A 28 34.90 -6.16 -15.77
N TRP A 29 36.03 -6.85 -15.94
CA TRP A 29 37.34 -6.20 -16.12
C TRP A 29 37.43 -5.34 -17.37
N GLY A 30 36.90 -5.80 -18.51
CA GLY A 30 36.86 -5.02 -19.74
C GLY A 30 36.07 -3.71 -19.57
N LEU A 31 34.95 -3.76 -18.86
CA LEU A 31 34.15 -2.57 -18.55
C LEU A 31 34.89 -1.60 -17.64
N LEU A 32 35.57 -2.09 -16.59
CA LEU A 32 36.36 -1.23 -15.70
C LEU A 32 37.49 -0.52 -16.46
N ARG A 33 38.21 -1.23 -17.32
CA ARG A 33 39.29 -0.65 -18.14
C ARG A 33 38.78 0.37 -19.15
N ALA A 34 37.63 0.11 -19.78
CA ALA A 34 37.00 1.07 -20.68
C ALA A 34 36.59 2.35 -19.96
N LEU A 35 36.10 2.22 -18.72
CA LEU A 35 35.76 3.38 -17.88
C LEU A 35 37.01 4.15 -17.45
N GLU A 36 38.06 3.48 -16.99
CA GLU A 36 39.34 4.10 -16.63
C GLU A 36 39.94 4.89 -17.80
N ALA A 37 39.85 4.36 -19.02
CA ALA A 37 40.28 5.04 -20.23
C ALA A 37 39.43 6.28 -20.56
N CYS A 38 38.11 6.22 -20.30
CA CYS A 38 37.20 7.35 -20.55
C CYS A 38 37.38 8.49 -19.53
N VAL A 39 37.62 8.16 -18.26
CA VAL A 39 37.74 9.12 -17.16
C VAL A 39 39.18 9.57 -16.90
N GLY A 40 40.15 8.91 -17.54
CA GLY A 40 41.57 9.30 -17.52
C GLY A 40 42.32 8.90 -16.24
N GLY A 41 41.82 7.93 -15.47
CA GLY A 41 42.45 7.52 -14.21
C GLY A 41 41.98 6.16 -13.72
N ALA A 42 42.76 5.55 -12.82
CA ALA A 42 42.42 4.27 -12.21
C ALA A 42 41.21 4.40 -11.28
N LEU A 43 40.28 3.45 -11.36
CA LEU A 43 39.04 3.45 -10.58
C LEU A 43 39.07 2.45 -9.43
N ILE A 44 39.92 1.43 -9.54
CA ILE A 44 40.10 0.38 -8.55
C ILE A 44 41.58 0.30 -8.14
N GLU A 45 41.81 0.19 -6.84
CA GLU A 45 43.10 -0.19 -6.28
C GLU A 45 43.04 -1.66 -5.84
N THR A 46 44.05 -2.42 -6.26
CA THR A 46 44.18 -3.83 -5.87
C THR A 46 45.41 -4.02 -5.00
N VAL A 47 45.20 -4.42 -3.75
CA VAL A 47 46.29 -4.75 -2.83
C VAL A 47 46.44 -6.27 -2.78
N ARG A 48 47.66 -6.78 -3.04
CA ARG A 48 47.95 -8.22 -3.00
C ARG A 48 47.47 -8.83 -1.68
N GLY A 49 46.54 -9.79 -1.77
CA GLY A 49 45.98 -10.52 -0.63
C GLY A 49 44.84 -9.84 0.13
N LYS A 50 44.40 -8.63 -0.25
CA LYS A 50 43.35 -7.87 0.48
C LYS A 50 42.12 -7.49 -0.34
N GLY A 51 42.02 -7.92 -1.60
CA GLY A 51 40.86 -7.65 -2.45
C GLY A 51 40.99 -6.38 -3.29
N SER A 52 39.85 -5.84 -3.72
CA SER A 52 39.73 -4.67 -4.61
C SER A 52 38.96 -3.57 -3.91
N THR A 53 39.56 -2.38 -3.78
CA THR A 53 38.93 -1.19 -3.20
C THR A 53 38.79 -0.09 -4.24
N LEU A 54 37.87 0.85 -4.04
CA LEU A 54 37.78 2.04 -4.91
C LEU A 54 39.00 2.94 -4.70
N SER A 55 39.51 3.53 -5.78
CA SER A 55 40.42 4.69 -5.69
C SER A 55 39.63 5.94 -5.30
N GLU A 56 40.32 7.06 -5.01
CA GLU A 56 39.66 8.36 -4.79
C GLU A 56 38.76 8.77 -5.98
N LEU A 57 39.24 8.54 -7.21
CA LEU A 57 38.47 8.79 -8.42
C LEU A 57 37.28 7.83 -8.55
N GLY A 58 37.47 6.55 -8.19
CA GLY A 58 36.39 5.57 -8.14
C GLY A 58 35.28 5.96 -7.17
N GLN A 59 35.65 6.46 -5.98
CA GLN A 59 34.72 6.93 -4.96
C GLN A 59 33.94 8.17 -5.44
N ALA A 60 34.62 9.16 -6.01
CA ALA A 60 34.00 10.37 -6.53
C ALA A 60 32.96 10.08 -7.63
N ILE A 61 33.21 9.09 -8.50
CA ILE A 61 32.26 8.66 -9.53
C ILE A 61 31.02 8.00 -8.92
N VAL A 62 31.19 7.13 -7.92
CA VAL A 62 30.06 6.49 -7.23
C VAL A 62 29.17 7.54 -6.55
N ASP A 63 29.76 8.54 -5.91
CA ASP A 63 29.01 9.60 -5.23
C ASP A 63 28.30 10.52 -6.23
N ALA A 64 28.96 10.91 -7.32
CA ALA A 64 28.33 11.68 -8.40
C ALA A 64 27.16 10.92 -9.05
N GLN A 65 27.29 9.61 -9.21
CA GLN A 65 26.24 8.75 -9.73
C GLN A 65 25.06 8.63 -8.75
N ARG A 66 25.32 8.49 -7.45
CA ARG A 66 24.24 8.45 -6.44
C ARG A 66 23.45 9.75 -6.47
N LEU A 67 24.13 10.89 -6.50
CA LEU A 67 23.51 12.21 -6.63
C LEU A 67 22.70 12.35 -7.93
N ALA A 68 23.24 11.86 -9.05
CA ALA A 68 22.53 11.86 -10.34
C ALA A 68 21.30 10.95 -10.28
N GLY A 69 21.40 9.77 -9.67
CA GLY A 69 20.29 8.86 -9.44
C GLY A 69 19.19 9.50 -8.59
N GLU A 70 19.53 10.08 -7.45
CA GLU A 70 18.58 10.77 -6.57
C GLU A 70 17.84 11.92 -7.30
N ARG A 71 18.54 12.68 -8.14
CA ARG A 71 17.95 13.80 -8.89
C ARG A 71 17.17 13.38 -10.14
N LEU A 72 17.61 12.35 -10.85
CA LEU A 72 17.03 11.94 -12.12
C LEU A 72 15.93 10.89 -11.95
N ASP A 73 16.01 10.01 -10.95
CA ASP A 73 15.05 8.92 -10.77
C ASP A 73 13.64 9.45 -10.47
N GLY A 74 13.53 10.50 -9.63
CA GLY A 74 12.25 11.18 -9.40
C GLY A 74 11.65 11.76 -10.69
N ASN A 75 12.45 12.51 -11.45
CA ASN A 75 12.01 13.16 -12.70
C ASN A 75 11.69 12.15 -13.80
N LEU A 76 12.49 11.09 -13.94
CA LEU A 76 12.26 10.02 -14.92
C LEU A 76 11.02 9.21 -14.57
N ARG A 77 10.77 8.93 -13.28
CA ARG A 77 9.53 8.29 -12.84
C ARG A 77 8.31 9.16 -13.11
N ALA A 78 8.42 10.47 -12.88
CA ALA A 78 7.34 11.42 -13.19
C ALA A 78 7.04 11.44 -14.69
N LEU A 79 8.07 11.55 -15.54
CA LEU A 79 7.91 11.52 -17.00
C LEU A 79 7.37 10.17 -17.50
N ALA A 80 7.85 9.05 -16.95
CA ALA A 80 7.34 7.73 -17.29
C ALA A 80 5.88 7.58 -16.90
N ALA A 81 5.48 8.10 -15.74
CA ALA A 81 4.08 8.13 -15.31
C ALA A 81 3.22 9.00 -16.23
N GLU A 82 3.72 10.16 -16.66
CA GLU A 82 3.02 11.05 -17.60
C GLU A 82 2.80 10.38 -18.96
N VAL A 83 3.84 9.76 -19.53
CA VAL A 83 3.77 9.02 -20.79
C VAL A 83 2.83 7.83 -20.67
N ALA A 84 2.96 7.03 -19.61
CA ALA A 84 2.06 5.90 -19.34
C ALA A 84 0.61 6.37 -19.20
N SER A 85 0.37 7.46 -18.48
CA SER A 85 -0.96 8.08 -18.30
C SER A 85 -1.55 8.53 -19.63
N GLY A 86 -0.76 9.19 -20.49
CA GLY A 86 -1.19 9.58 -21.83
C GLY A 86 -1.57 8.40 -22.73
N LEU A 87 -0.77 7.32 -22.73
CA LEU A 87 -1.02 6.11 -23.51
C LEU A 87 -2.21 5.32 -22.97
N ASN A 88 -2.25 5.10 -21.65
CA ASN A 88 -3.32 4.36 -20.98
C ASN A 88 -4.67 5.05 -21.15
N ARG A 89 -4.74 6.38 -21.07
CA ARG A 89 -6.00 7.11 -21.36
C ARG A 89 -6.51 6.81 -22.76
N ARG A 90 -5.64 6.78 -23.77
CA ARG A 90 -6.04 6.49 -25.16
C ARG A 90 -6.46 5.02 -25.35
N LEU A 91 -5.78 4.09 -24.70
CA LEU A 91 -6.14 2.67 -24.72
C LEU A 91 -7.44 2.40 -23.93
N ALA A 92 -7.65 3.08 -22.81
CA ALA A 92 -8.84 2.96 -21.97
C ALA A 92 -10.11 3.47 -22.64
N LEU A 93 -10.02 4.48 -23.52
CA LEU A 93 -11.14 4.89 -24.36
C LEU A 93 -11.69 3.76 -25.24
N HIS A 94 -10.91 2.70 -25.46
CA HIS A 94 -11.29 1.52 -26.25
C HIS A 94 -11.67 0.31 -25.38
N ALA A 95 -11.46 0.38 -24.06
CA ALA A 95 -11.79 -0.70 -23.13
C ALA A 95 -13.15 -0.42 -22.49
N GLY A 96 -14.22 -1.08 -22.96
CA GLY A 96 -15.58 -0.94 -22.42
C GLY A 96 -15.79 -1.48 -20.99
N ALA A 97 -14.72 -1.89 -20.30
CA ALA A 97 -14.77 -2.43 -18.95
C ALA A 97 -14.27 -1.43 -17.91
N LEU A 98 -14.93 -1.40 -16.74
CA LEU A 98 -14.51 -0.59 -15.61
C LEU A 98 -13.26 -1.18 -14.95
N ARG A 99 -12.16 -0.43 -14.94
CA ARG A 99 -10.89 -0.86 -14.34
C ARG A 99 -10.82 -0.42 -12.89
N ILE A 100 -10.81 -1.37 -11.97
CA ILE A 100 -10.73 -1.12 -10.52
C ILE A 100 -9.41 -1.64 -10.00
N HIS A 101 -8.61 -0.77 -9.38
CA HIS A 101 -7.46 -1.17 -8.57
C HIS A 101 -7.80 -0.92 -7.11
N ALA A 102 -7.82 -1.96 -6.29
CA ALA A 102 -8.21 -1.83 -4.88
C ALA A 102 -7.69 -2.98 -4.04
N SER A 103 -7.58 -2.79 -2.73
CA SER A 103 -7.21 -3.88 -1.81
C SER A 103 -8.37 -4.85 -1.60
N HIS A 104 -8.06 -6.11 -1.28
CA HIS A 104 -9.09 -7.11 -0.93
C HIS A 104 -9.97 -6.60 0.21
N GLY A 105 -11.27 -6.44 -0.05
CA GLY A 105 -12.25 -5.94 0.92
C GLY A 105 -13.67 -6.34 0.55
N TYR A 106 -14.52 -6.51 1.56
CA TYR A 106 -15.88 -7.03 1.39
C TYR A 106 -16.80 -6.11 0.58
N ALA A 107 -16.75 -4.79 0.81
CA ALA A 107 -17.53 -3.83 0.03
C ALA A 107 -17.10 -3.78 -1.45
N VAL A 108 -15.79 -3.89 -1.72
CA VAL A 108 -15.26 -3.97 -3.09
C VAL A 108 -15.73 -5.25 -3.78
N ALA A 109 -15.65 -6.40 -3.09
CA ALA A 109 -16.17 -7.66 -3.63
C ALA A 109 -17.67 -7.58 -3.93
N ALA A 110 -18.46 -6.98 -3.04
CA ALA A 110 -19.89 -6.75 -3.26
C ALA A 110 -20.14 -5.85 -4.49
N LEU A 111 -19.31 -4.81 -4.69
CA LEU A 111 -19.44 -3.92 -5.85
C LEU A 111 -19.16 -4.68 -7.14
N VAL A 112 -18.09 -5.47 -7.18
CA VAL A 112 -17.74 -6.28 -8.35
C VAL A 112 -18.85 -7.27 -8.69
N SER A 113 -19.40 -7.97 -7.70
CA SER A 113 -20.54 -8.88 -7.92
C SER A 113 -21.74 -8.13 -8.50
N ALA A 114 -22.10 -6.98 -7.93
CA ALA A 114 -23.23 -6.20 -8.38
C ALA A 114 -23.03 -5.61 -9.80
N LEU A 115 -21.80 -5.23 -10.17
CA LEU A 115 -21.46 -4.82 -11.55
C LEU A 115 -21.62 -5.98 -12.54
N VAL A 116 -21.14 -7.17 -12.18
CA VAL A 116 -21.26 -8.38 -13.01
C VAL A 116 -22.73 -8.77 -13.18
N GLU A 117 -23.53 -8.76 -12.11
CA GLU A 117 -24.97 -9.02 -12.15
C GLU A 117 -25.72 -8.00 -13.02
N ALA A 118 -25.29 -6.74 -13.02
CA ALA A 118 -25.82 -5.69 -13.88
C ALA A 118 -25.32 -5.77 -15.34
N GLY A 119 -24.53 -6.80 -15.70
CA GLY A 119 -23.97 -6.96 -17.05
C GLY A 119 -22.93 -5.90 -17.43
N SER A 120 -22.36 -5.21 -16.45
CA SER A 120 -21.31 -4.19 -16.65
C SER A 120 -19.93 -4.87 -16.64
N PRO A 121 -19.16 -4.82 -17.75
CA PRO A 121 -17.83 -5.42 -17.78
C PRO A 121 -16.91 -4.74 -16.75
N VAL A 122 -16.16 -5.55 -16.00
CA VAL A 122 -15.26 -5.08 -14.93
C VAL A 122 -13.91 -5.81 -15.02
N ASP A 123 -12.82 -5.05 -14.93
CA ASP A 123 -11.45 -5.56 -14.76
C ASP A 123 -10.97 -5.12 -13.37
N ILE A 124 -10.85 -6.06 -12.43
CA ILE A 124 -10.35 -5.77 -11.09
C ILE A 124 -8.94 -6.33 -10.89
N LYS A 125 -8.03 -5.47 -10.40
CA LYS A 125 -6.70 -5.85 -9.94
C LYS A 125 -6.56 -5.55 -8.45
N TYR A 126 -6.24 -6.59 -7.69
CA TYR A 126 -6.01 -6.43 -6.26
C TYR A 126 -4.62 -5.85 -6.00
N ARG A 127 -4.60 -4.67 -5.36
CA ARG A 127 -3.41 -3.84 -5.13
C ARG A 127 -3.48 -3.23 -3.73
N GLU A 128 -2.33 -2.94 -3.13
CA GLU A 128 -2.31 -2.12 -1.91
C GLU A 128 -2.78 -0.69 -2.21
N SER A 129 -3.30 0.01 -1.19
CA SER A 129 -3.90 1.34 -1.38
C SER A 129 -2.97 2.35 -2.05
N VAL A 130 -1.68 2.32 -1.72
CA VAL A 130 -0.67 3.20 -2.34
C VAL A 130 -0.48 2.88 -3.82
N GLU A 131 -0.41 1.60 -4.17
CA GLU A 131 -0.27 1.16 -5.55
C GLU A 131 -1.51 1.48 -6.38
N ALA A 132 -2.70 1.32 -5.79
CA ALA A 132 -3.96 1.67 -6.44
C ALA A 132 -4.02 3.16 -6.78
N VAL A 133 -3.70 4.04 -5.82
CA VAL A 133 -3.73 5.49 -6.03
C VAL A 133 -2.65 5.95 -7.01
N ARG A 134 -1.45 5.35 -6.97
CA ARG A 134 -0.41 5.60 -7.98
C ARG A 134 -0.83 5.15 -9.38
N ALA A 135 -1.53 4.02 -9.49
CA ALA A 135 -2.03 3.51 -10.76
C ALA A 135 -3.07 4.45 -11.38
N LEU A 136 -3.91 5.09 -10.55
CA LEU A 136 -4.83 6.14 -11.03
C LEU A 136 -4.07 7.32 -11.64
N ALA A 137 -3.05 7.84 -10.95
CA ALA A 137 -2.22 8.92 -11.48
C ALA A 137 -1.54 8.55 -12.82
N GLY A 138 -1.17 7.28 -12.97
CA GLY A 138 -0.66 6.69 -14.22
C GLY A 138 -1.73 6.33 -15.26
N GLY A 139 -3.00 6.66 -15.06
CA GLY A 139 -4.11 6.35 -15.97
C GLY A 139 -4.43 4.86 -16.12
N GLU A 140 -3.87 4.00 -15.28
CA GLU A 140 -3.96 2.53 -15.39
C GLU A 140 -5.33 1.98 -14.94
N CYS A 141 -6.05 2.71 -14.09
CA CYS A 141 -7.40 2.34 -13.63
C CYS A 141 -8.38 3.52 -13.67
N ASP A 142 -9.67 3.22 -13.52
CA ASP A 142 -10.76 4.20 -13.44
C ASP A 142 -11.15 4.50 -11.98
N LEU A 143 -11.04 3.49 -11.12
CA LEU A 143 -11.28 3.57 -9.68
C LEU A 143 -10.07 3.04 -8.90
N ALA A 144 -9.52 3.87 -8.01
CA ALA A 144 -8.46 3.49 -7.09
C ALA A 144 -8.97 3.44 -5.64
N GLY A 145 -9.04 2.24 -5.07
CA GLY A 145 -9.49 2.01 -3.71
C GLY A 145 -8.40 2.28 -2.68
N PHE A 146 -8.70 3.13 -1.70
CA PHE A 146 -7.84 3.39 -0.54
C PHE A 146 -8.69 3.72 0.68
N HIS A 147 -8.07 3.74 1.86
CA HIS A 147 -8.77 4.00 3.11
C HIS A 147 -7.96 4.90 4.03
N LEU A 148 -8.66 5.65 4.86
CA LEU A 148 -8.07 6.59 5.81
C LEU A 148 -8.68 6.38 7.19
N PRO A 149 -7.86 6.19 8.24
CA PRO A 149 -8.38 6.12 9.60
C PRO A 149 -9.07 7.44 9.94
N ARG A 150 -10.08 7.35 10.81
CA ARG A 150 -10.68 8.51 11.46
C ARG A 150 -9.90 8.80 12.74
N GLY A 151 -9.77 10.08 13.07
CA GLY A 151 -9.04 10.52 14.27
C GLY A 151 -7.59 10.90 14.02
N ALA A 152 -6.76 10.75 15.06
CA ALA A 152 -5.43 11.34 15.14
C ALA A 152 -4.47 10.93 14.01
N PHE A 153 -4.60 9.69 13.51
CA PHE A 153 -3.69 9.16 12.49
C PHE A 153 -4.06 9.57 11.06
N ARG A 154 -5.21 10.20 10.84
CA ARG A 154 -5.69 10.51 9.49
C ARG A 154 -4.70 11.34 8.70
N ALA A 155 -4.22 12.44 9.29
CA ALA A 155 -3.32 13.38 8.62
C ALA A 155 -2.00 12.71 8.21
N ALA A 156 -1.44 11.86 9.08
CA ALA A 156 -0.22 11.11 8.79
C ALA A 156 -0.44 10.12 7.63
N CYS A 157 -1.54 9.36 7.65
CA CYS A 157 -1.86 8.43 6.57
C CYS A 157 -2.19 9.15 5.25
N ALA A 158 -2.84 10.32 5.31
CA ALA A 158 -3.21 11.11 4.13
C ALA A 158 -1.98 11.63 3.36
N GLN A 159 -0.90 11.98 4.06
CA GLN A 159 0.35 12.42 3.42
C GLN A 159 0.95 11.37 2.48
N ILE A 160 0.64 10.10 2.70
CA ILE A 160 1.14 9.00 1.86
C ILE A 160 0.48 9.07 0.49
N TYR A 161 -0.82 9.33 0.41
CA TYR A 161 -1.53 9.37 -0.88
C TYR A 161 -1.38 10.70 -1.61
N ARG A 162 -1.12 11.78 -0.87
CA ARG A 162 -1.08 13.16 -1.39
C ARG A 162 -0.21 13.36 -2.65
N PRO A 163 0.98 12.74 -2.80
CA PRO A 163 1.82 12.94 -4.00
C PRO A 163 1.17 12.49 -5.32
N TRP A 164 0.12 11.66 -5.26
CA TRP A 164 -0.55 11.09 -6.43
C TRP A 164 -2.01 11.55 -6.56
N LEU A 165 -2.48 12.43 -5.67
CA LEU A 165 -3.83 12.95 -5.70
C LEU A 165 -3.81 14.46 -5.97
N ASP A 166 -4.32 14.85 -7.14
CA ASP A 166 -4.53 16.24 -7.53
C ASP A 166 -5.92 16.73 -7.10
N ASP A 167 -6.00 17.94 -6.51
CA ASP A 167 -7.27 18.48 -5.99
C ASP A 167 -8.23 18.94 -7.10
N VAL A 168 -7.73 19.22 -8.30
CA VAL A 168 -8.50 19.68 -9.46
C VAL A 168 -8.95 18.48 -10.29
N ASP A 169 -8.00 17.63 -10.68
CA ASP A 169 -8.24 16.54 -11.63
C ASP A 169 -8.92 15.33 -11.00
N HIS A 170 -8.74 15.12 -9.69
CA HIS A 170 -9.32 13.98 -9.00
C HIS A 170 -10.50 14.36 -8.10
N VAL A 171 -11.32 13.36 -7.83
CA VAL A 171 -12.44 13.40 -6.89
C VAL A 171 -12.58 12.05 -6.22
N LEU A 172 -13.04 12.06 -4.97
CA LEU A 172 -13.24 10.85 -4.18
C LEU A 172 -14.72 10.46 -4.19
N ILE A 173 -14.98 9.16 -4.20
CA ILE A 173 -16.30 8.56 -4.00
C ILE A 173 -16.21 7.82 -2.66
N HIS A 174 -17.00 8.23 -1.68
CA HIS A 174 -17.07 7.51 -0.40
C HIS A 174 -17.75 6.16 -0.64
N LEU A 175 -17.07 5.07 -0.27
CA LEU A 175 -17.59 3.72 -0.42
C LEU A 175 -18.32 3.28 0.84
N THR A 176 -17.64 3.38 1.99
CA THR A 176 -18.20 2.94 3.27
C THR A 176 -17.30 3.41 4.40
N ARG A 177 -17.86 3.63 5.59
CA ARG A 177 -17.07 3.64 6.82
C ARG A 177 -17.00 2.20 7.33
N ARG A 178 -15.84 1.77 7.80
CA ARG A 178 -15.67 0.42 8.36
C ARG A 178 -14.82 0.41 9.62
N ARG A 179 -14.98 -0.65 10.41
CA ARG A 179 -14.18 -0.90 11.63
C ARG A 179 -12.99 -1.81 11.35
N GLN A 180 -11.83 -1.42 11.87
CA GLN A 180 -10.70 -2.29 12.10
C GLN A 180 -10.52 -2.60 13.59
N GLY A 181 -10.08 -3.81 13.87
CA GLY A 181 -9.96 -4.28 15.23
C GLY A 181 -9.30 -5.65 15.35
N LEU A 182 -9.22 -6.11 16.59
CA LEU A 182 -8.57 -7.36 16.94
C LEU A 182 -9.52 -8.54 16.73
N PHE A 183 -8.98 -9.60 16.15
CA PHE A 183 -9.64 -10.89 16.00
C PHE A 183 -9.18 -11.78 17.14
N VAL A 184 -10.10 -12.23 17.97
CA VAL A 184 -9.81 -13.11 19.11
C VAL A 184 -10.67 -14.37 19.03
N PRO A 185 -10.16 -15.54 19.48
CA PRO A 185 -10.98 -16.74 19.57
C PRO A 185 -12.25 -16.48 20.36
N ARG A 186 -13.34 -17.17 19.98
CA ARG A 186 -14.63 -17.06 20.65
C ARG A 186 -14.50 -17.23 22.16
N GLY A 187 -15.13 -16.33 22.92
CA GLY A 187 -15.06 -16.29 24.38
C GLY A 187 -13.79 -15.63 24.92
N ASN A 188 -12.89 -15.16 24.04
CA ASN A 188 -11.67 -14.42 24.38
C ASN A 188 -10.86 -15.08 25.53
N PRO A 189 -10.34 -16.31 25.33
CA PRO A 189 -9.75 -17.11 26.40
C PRO A 189 -8.52 -16.47 27.06
N LYS A 190 -7.77 -15.64 26.31
CA LYS A 190 -6.61 -14.89 26.83
C LYS A 190 -6.96 -13.54 27.46
N ARG A 191 -8.25 -13.20 27.52
CA ARG A 191 -8.81 -11.97 28.11
C ARG A 191 -8.18 -10.70 27.52
N ILE A 192 -8.03 -10.68 26.19
CA ILE A 192 -7.51 -9.53 25.46
C ILE A 192 -8.49 -8.37 25.58
N ALA A 193 -8.04 -7.22 26.05
CA ALA A 193 -8.83 -6.01 26.18
C ALA A 193 -8.54 -4.99 25.07
N GLY A 194 -7.34 -5.03 24.48
CA GLY A 194 -6.97 -4.10 23.40
C GLY A 194 -5.54 -4.25 22.91
N LEU A 195 -5.06 -3.23 22.20
CA LEU A 195 -3.72 -3.26 21.58
C LEU A 195 -2.59 -3.43 22.59
N ALA A 196 -2.77 -2.96 23.83
CA ALA A 196 -1.74 -3.08 24.87
C ALA A 196 -1.37 -4.53 25.18
N ASP A 197 -2.31 -5.47 25.00
CA ASP A 197 -2.07 -6.88 25.25
C ASP A 197 -1.06 -7.49 24.27
N LEU A 198 -0.88 -6.92 23.06
CA LEU A 198 0.11 -7.42 22.08
C LEU A 198 1.55 -7.44 22.63
N ALA A 199 1.85 -6.67 23.69
CA ALA A 199 3.15 -6.69 24.36
C ALA A 199 3.34 -7.89 25.31
N ARG A 200 2.29 -8.68 25.56
CA ARG A 200 2.38 -9.85 26.43
C ARG A 200 3.13 -10.99 25.72
N GLY A 201 4.07 -11.61 26.43
CA GLY A 201 4.86 -12.73 25.91
C GLY A 201 4.09 -14.04 25.72
N ASP A 202 2.83 -14.11 26.16
CA ASP A 202 1.97 -15.29 25.99
C ASP A 202 1.06 -15.20 24.75
N ILE A 203 1.20 -14.19 23.90
CA ILE A 203 0.33 -13.98 22.72
C ILE A 203 1.10 -14.17 21.43
N ARG A 204 0.64 -15.11 20.59
CA ARG A 204 1.10 -15.26 19.22
C ARG A 204 0.22 -14.43 18.29
N PHE A 205 0.80 -13.43 17.64
CA PHE A 205 0.10 -12.56 16.71
C PHE A 205 0.29 -13.00 15.26
N VAL A 206 -0.71 -12.74 14.42
CA VAL A 206 -0.57 -12.81 12.95
C VAL A 206 -1.00 -11.46 12.35
N ASN A 207 -0.11 -10.89 11.54
CA ASN A 207 -0.26 -9.55 11.00
C ASN A 207 -0.63 -9.58 9.50
N ARG A 208 -0.96 -8.42 8.93
CA ARG A 208 -1.02 -8.24 7.48
C ARG A 208 0.38 -8.02 6.89
N GLN A 209 0.52 -8.22 5.59
CA GLN A 209 1.73 -7.97 4.84
C GLN A 209 2.28 -6.53 5.03
N PRO A 210 3.62 -6.35 5.03
CA PRO A 210 4.24 -5.03 4.97
C PRO A 210 3.68 -4.19 3.81
N GLY A 211 3.52 -2.88 4.04
CA GLY A 211 2.97 -1.96 3.03
C GLY A 211 1.44 -1.91 2.96
N SER A 212 0.73 -2.84 3.61
CA SER A 212 -0.74 -2.76 3.70
C SER A 212 -1.17 -1.60 4.61
N GLY A 213 -2.24 -0.91 4.22
CA GLY A 213 -2.78 0.20 5.01
C GLY A 213 -3.22 -0.24 6.42
N THR A 214 -3.67 -1.49 6.56
CA THR A 214 -4.01 -2.10 7.86
C THR A 214 -2.79 -2.24 8.77
N ARG A 215 -1.66 -2.75 8.27
CA ARG A 215 -0.44 -2.87 9.07
C ARG A 215 0.13 -1.51 9.44
N MET A 216 0.10 -0.56 8.52
CA MET A 216 0.51 0.81 8.79
C MET A 216 -0.31 1.47 9.90
N LEU A 217 -1.64 1.30 9.88
CA LEU A 217 -2.50 1.80 10.94
C LEU A 217 -2.18 1.14 12.29
N LEU A 218 -1.98 -0.18 12.29
CA LEU A 218 -1.59 -0.91 13.49
C LEU A 218 -0.24 -0.42 14.04
N ASP A 219 0.76 -0.23 13.17
CA ASP A 219 2.08 0.31 13.51
C ASP A 219 1.98 1.68 14.20
N LEU A 220 1.15 2.58 13.65
CA LEU A 220 0.92 3.90 14.25
C LEU A 220 0.23 3.79 15.61
N ALA A 221 -0.80 2.95 15.70
CA ALA A 221 -1.57 2.76 16.93
C ALA A 221 -0.75 2.11 18.06
N LEU A 222 0.14 1.18 17.74
CA LEU A 222 1.05 0.55 18.69
C LEU A 222 2.11 1.52 19.21
N ARG A 223 2.72 2.29 18.31
CA ARG A 223 3.73 3.30 18.69
C ARG A 223 3.14 4.41 19.55
N GLU A 224 1.90 4.83 19.28
CA GLU A 224 1.19 5.83 20.11
C GLU A 224 1.06 5.39 21.58
N ILE A 225 0.88 4.09 21.83
CA ILE A 225 0.81 3.52 23.19
C ILE A 225 2.18 3.02 23.71
N GLY A 226 3.27 3.35 23.02
CA GLY A 226 4.64 3.00 23.45
C GLY A 226 5.03 1.54 23.24
N ILE A 227 4.31 0.78 22.40
CA ILE A 227 4.67 -0.59 22.05
C ILE A 227 5.52 -0.59 20.79
N ASP A 228 6.69 -1.20 20.90
CA ASP A 228 7.56 -1.49 19.76
C ASP A 228 7.03 -2.72 19.01
N PRO A 229 6.58 -2.58 17.74
CA PRO A 229 6.02 -3.70 17.00
C PRO A 229 7.03 -4.85 16.78
N GLU A 230 8.33 -4.56 16.74
CA GLU A 230 9.36 -5.59 16.55
C GLU A 230 9.49 -6.55 17.74
N ARG A 231 8.93 -6.18 18.90
CA ARG A 231 8.95 -6.99 20.12
C ARG A 231 7.71 -7.88 20.29
N ILE A 232 6.76 -7.80 19.37
CA ILE A 232 5.53 -8.60 19.39
C ILE A 232 5.84 -9.99 18.81
N ASP A 233 5.49 -11.05 19.54
CA ASP A 233 5.66 -12.42 19.05
C ASP A 233 4.74 -12.67 17.84
N GLY A 234 5.34 -13.15 16.75
CA GLY A 234 4.66 -13.37 15.48
C GLY A 234 4.47 -12.11 14.62
N TYR A 235 5.06 -10.96 14.94
CA TYR A 235 4.86 -9.72 14.15
C TYR A 235 5.31 -9.84 12.67
N ALA A 236 6.30 -10.68 12.41
CA ALA A 236 6.78 -10.99 11.05
C ALA A 236 5.90 -12.01 10.32
N SER A 237 5.06 -12.78 11.05
CA SER A 237 4.08 -13.68 10.45
C SER A 237 2.98 -12.86 9.79
N ALA A 238 2.83 -13.01 8.48
CA ALA A 238 1.98 -12.14 7.70
C ALA A 238 1.08 -12.89 6.71
N GLU A 239 -0.18 -12.50 6.65
CA GLU A 239 -1.16 -12.98 5.67
C GLU A 239 -1.64 -11.86 4.75
N LEU A 240 -2.06 -12.23 3.54
CA LEU A 240 -2.38 -11.27 2.47
C LEU A 240 -3.80 -10.68 2.55
N THR A 241 -4.73 -11.35 3.22
CA THR A 241 -6.15 -10.96 3.25
C THR A 241 -6.72 -10.98 4.67
N HIS A 242 -7.78 -10.21 4.91
CA HIS A 242 -8.46 -10.22 6.22
C HIS A 242 -9.05 -11.60 6.55
N SER A 243 -9.57 -12.31 5.54
CA SER A 243 -10.07 -13.67 5.69
C SER A 243 -8.96 -14.65 6.08
N ALA A 244 -7.76 -14.51 5.50
CA ALA A 244 -6.62 -15.36 5.85
C ALA A 244 -6.16 -15.13 7.30
N ILE A 245 -6.08 -13.88 7.77
CA ILE A 245 -5.83 -13.55 9.18
C ILE A 245 -6.87 -14.23 10.09
N ALA A 246 -8.16 -14.07 9.76
CA ALA A 246 -9.24 -14.65 10.55
C ALA A 246 -9.19 -16.19 10.55
N ALA A 247 -8.95 -16.82 9.41
CA ALA A 247 -8.78 -18.27 9.32
C ALA A 247 -7.61 -18.77 10.16
N PHE A 248 -6.49 -18.04 10.18
CA PHE A 248 -5.28 -18.39 10.93
C PHE A 248 -5.49 -18.31 12.45
N VAL A 249 -6.28 -17.35 12.92
CA VAL A 249 -6.69 -17.28 14.34
C VAL A 249 -7.72 -18.37 14.66
N ALA A 250 -8.70 -18.58 13.78
CA ALA A 250 -9.74 -19.59 13.97
C ALA A 250 -9.20 -21.03 14.00
N SER A 251 -8.11 -21.31 13.29
CA SER A 251 -7.41 -22.60 13.32
C SER A 251 -6.51 -22.79 14.55
N GLY A 252 -6.36 -21.77 15.41
CA GLY A 252 -5.48 -21.80 16.58
C GLY A 252 -3.99 -21.63 16.26
N MET A 253 -3.63 -21.33 15.02
CA MET A 253 -2.25 -21.07 14.61
C MET A 253 -1.73 -19.73 15.16
N ALA A 254 -2.62 -18.76 15.40
CA ALA A 254 -2.36 -17.57 16.20
C ALA A 254 -3.44 -17.37 17.26
N ASP A 255 -3.13 -16.56 18.28
CA ASP A 255 -4.06 -16.22 19.35
C ASP A 255 -4.79 -14.89 19.09
N LEU A 256 -4.22 -14.07 18.20
CA LEU A 256 -4.65 -12.71 17.94
C LEU A 256 -4.34 -12.32 16.49
N GLY A 257 -5.26 -11.64 15.83
CA GLY A 257 -5.06 -11.03 14.51
C GLY A 257 -5.63 -9.61 14.46
N PHE A 258 -5.40 -8.89 13.37
CA PHE A 258 -5.94 -7.54 13.17
C PHE A 258 -6.52 -7.35 11.76
N GLY A 259 -7.72 -6.79 11.67
CA GLY A 259 -8.37 -6.56 10.39
C GLY A 259 -9.80 -6.05 10.52
N VAL A 260 -10.59 -6.22 9.45
CA VAL A 260 -11.97 -5.72 9.38
C VAL A 260 -12.97 -6.68 10.03
N GLU A 261 -13.99 -6.13 10.69
CA GLU A 261 -14.98 -6.89 11.48
C GLU A 261 -15.68 -8.04 10.72
N PRO A 262 -16.09 -7.91 9.43
CA PRO A 262 -16.77 -9.00 8.74
C PRO A 262 -15.94 -10.29 8.65
N ALA A 263 -14.61 -10.18 8.61
CA ALA A 263 -13.74 -11.35 8.59
C ALA A 263 -13.81 -12.12 9.91
N ALA A 264 -13.76 -11.43 11.05
CA ALA A 264 -13.90 -12.08 12.36
C ALA A 264 -15.24 -12.81 12.46
N ARG A 265 -16.33 -12.15 12.07
CA ARG A 265 -17.69 -12.71 12.11
C ARG A 265 -17.85 -13.94 11.22
N HIS A 266 -17.33 -13.88 10.00
CA HIS A 266 -17.39 -14.99 9.05
C HIS A 266 -16.71 -16.27 9.59
N PHE A 267 -15.63 -16.12 10.36
CA PHE A 267 -14.90 -17.24 10.97
C PHE A 267 -15.33 -17.53 12.42
N GLY A 268 -16.44 -16.95 12.90
CA GLY A 268 -16.96 -17.21 14.24
C GLY A 268 -16.08 -16.70 15.39
N LEU A 269 -15.19 -15.74 15.10
CA LEU A 269 -14.32 -15.08 16.08
C LEU A 269 -15.03 -13.92 16.77
N ASP A 270 -14.58 -13.61 17.97
CA ASP A 270 -14.97 -12.38 18.65
C ASP A 270 -14.10 -11.22 18.13
N PHE A 271 -14.67 -10.01 18.16
CA PHE A 271 -14.06 -8.81 17.57
C PHE A 271 -13.98 -7.68 18.59
N ILE A 272 -12.79 -7.10 18.75
CA ILE A 272 -12.56 -5.92 19.60
C ILE A 272 -12.24 -4.74 18.70
N ALA A 273 -13.18 -3.81 18.57
CA ALA A 273 -13.02 -2.63 17.72
C ALA A 273 -11.93 -1.69 18.24
N VAL A 274 -11.08 -1.19 17.32
CA VAL A 274 -9.96 -0.29 17.65
C VAL A 274 -10.08 1.04 16.92
N VAL A 275 -10.31 1.02 15.60
CA VAL A 275 -10.33 2.24 14.77
C VAL A 275 -11.45 2.16 13.74
N ASP A 276 -12.20 3.25 13.58
CA ASP A 276 -13.05 3.47 12.41
C ASP A 276 -12.24 4.10 11.28
N GLU A 277 -12.48 3.68 10.04
CA GLU A 277 -11.86 4.26 8.84
C GLU A 277 -12.90 4.55 7.77
N ASP A 278 -12.62 5.56 6.96
CA ASP A 278 -13.37 5.81 5.74
C ASP A 278 -12.67 5.12 4.57
N TYR A 279 -13.43 4.39 3.75
CA TYR A 279 -12.95 3.83 2.49
C TYR A 279 -13.43 4.69 1.33
N TYR A 280 -12.52 5.05 0.43
CA TYR A 280 -12.79 5.83 -0.76
C TYR A 280 -12.36 5.08 -2.03
N PHE A 281 -13.03 5.41 -3.13
CA PHE A 281 -12.42 5.31 -4.45
C PHE A 281 -11.99 6.70 -4.91
N ALA A 282 -10.75 6.85 -5.40
CA ALA A 282 -10.35 8.02 -6.19
C ALA A 282 -10.61 7.75 -7.68
N CYS A 283 -10.99 8.78 -8.43
CA CYS A 283 -11.17 8.74 -9.87
C CYS A 283 -10.89 10.11 -10.52
N GLU A 284 -10.73 10.14 -11.85
CA GLU A 284 -10.65 11.39 -12.61
C GLU A 284 -12.01 12.08 -12.65
N ARG A 285 -12.06 13.35 -12.21
CA ARG A 285 -13.27 14.18 -12.14
C ARG A 285 -13.94 14.32 -13.51
N SER A 286 -13.15 14.49 -14.55
CA SER A 286 -13.60 14.62 -15.94
C SER A 286 -14.35 13.38 -16.45
N ARG A 287 -14.17 12.22 -15.80
CA ARG A 287 -14.74 10.94 -16.23
C ARG A 287 -16.00 10.53 -15.47
N LEU A 288 -16.42 11.28 -14.44
CA LEU A 288 -17.61 10.94 -13.63
C LEU A 288 -18.88 10.72 -14.48
N GLY A 289 -19.04 11.49 -15.56
CA GLY A 289 -20.19 11.38 -16.47
C GLY A 289 -20.02 10.35 -17.60
N ALA A 290 -18.83 9.75 -17.74
CA ALA A 290 -18.54 8.81 -18.81
C ALA A 290 -18.80 7.36 -18.37
N VAL A 291 -19.33 6.54 -19.28
CA VAL A 291 -19.37 5.08 -19.10
C VAL A 291 -17.93 4.55 -19.16
N PRO A 292 -17.55 3.56 -18.32
CA PRO A 292 -18.40 2.82 -17.36
C PRO A 292 -18.49 3.44 -15.95
N LEU A 293 -17.75 4.50 -15.65
CA LEU A 293 -17.67 5.09 -14.32
C LEU A 293 -19.02 5.65 -13.82
N ALA A 294 -19.80 6.28 -14.70
CA ALA A 294 -21.13 6.78 -14.36
C ALA A 294 -22.08 5.66 -13.88
N GLY A 295 -22.01 4.47 -14.48
CA GLY A 295 -22.80 3.30 -14.09
C GLY A 295 -22.37 2.76 -12.72
N ALA A 296 -21.07 2.70 -12.46
CA ALA A 296 -20.55 2.31 -11.15
C ALA A 296 -20.98 3.28 -10.05
N LEU A 297 -20.95 4.59 -10.31
CA LEU A 297 -21.41 5.60 -9.37
C LEU A 297 -22.93 5.50 -9.10
N ALA A 298 -23.73 5.21 -10.12
CA ALA A 298 -25.16 4.97 -9.94
C ALA A 298 -25.42 3.74 -9.06
N LEU A 299 -24.69 2.65 -9.30
CA LEU A 299 -24.77 1.44 -8.48
C LEU A 299 -24.33 1.67 -7.04
N LEU A 300 -23.27 2.45 -6.81
CA LEU A 300 -22.84 2.83 -5.47
C LEU A 300 -23.88 3.66 -4.72
N ARG A 301 -24.82 4.32 -5.41
CA ARG A 301 -25.92 5.09 -4.81
C ARG A 301 -27.21 4.28 -4.71
N ASP A 302 -27.22 3.06 -5.23
CA ASP A 302 -28.40 2.21 -5.25
C ASP A 302 -28.71 1.65 -3.86
N GLY A 303 -30.01 1.62 -3.53
CA GLY A 303 -30.49 1.14 -2.23
C GLY A 303 -30.20 -0.35 -2.00
N GLY A 304 -30.18 -1.17 -3.06
CA GLY A 304 -29.84 -2.59 -2.99
C GLY A 304 -28.36 -2.81 -2.66
N TYR A 305 -27.47 -2.01 -3.25
CA TYR A 305 -26.04 -2.02 -2.89
C TYR A 305 -25.83 -1.57 -1.44
N HIS A 306 -26.47 -0.46 -1.02
CA HIS A 306 -26.40 0.02 0.36
C HIS A 306 -26.86 -1.06 1.36
N ALA A 307 -27.99 -1.73 1.08
CA ALA A 307 -28.50 -2.81 1.92
C ALA A 307 -27.52 -3.99 1.99
N THR A 308 -26.78 -4.25 0.91
CA THR A 308 -25.76 -5.31 0.89
C THR A 308 -24.56 -4.96 1.76
N VAL A 309 -24.07 -3.72 1.69
CA VAL A 309 -22.99 -3.26 2.56
C VAL A 309 -23.43 -3.18 4.02
N ALA A 310 -24.67 -2.77 4.30
CA ALA A 310 -25.22 -2.71 5.67
C ALA A 310 -25.30 -4.08 6.36
N ARG A 311 -25.31 -5.19 5.62
CA ARG A 311 -25.24 -6.56 6.17
C ARG A 311 -23.82 -6.99 6.56
N LEU A 312 -22.80 -6.22 6.19
CA LEU A 312 -21.43 -6.46 6.60
C LEU A 312 -21.22 -5.83 7.99
N ASP A 313 -21.00 -6.67 9.01
CA ASP A 313 -20.80 -6.17 10.37
C ASP A 313 -19.66 -5.15 10.44
N GLY A 314 -19.88 -4.07 11.18
CA GLY A 314 -18.90 -2.99 11.33
C GLY A 314 -18.72 -2.12 10.09
N TYR A 315 -19.58 -2.24 9.06
CA TYR A 315 -19.62 -1.35 7.89
C TYR A 315 -20.85 -0.43 7.96
N ASP A 316 -20.69 0.79 7.46
CA ASP A 316 -21.71 1.83 7.39
C ASP A 316 -21.75 2.41 5.96
N PRO A 317 -22.84 2.20 5.21
CA PRO A 317 -22.99 2.69 3.84
C PRO A 317 -23.68 4.05 3.72
N ASN A 318 -23.94 4.78 4.82
CA ASN A 318 -24.78 5.99 4.78
C ASN A 318 -24.28 7.07 3.80
N ALA A 319 -22.97 7.18 3.60
CA ALA A 319 -22.34 8.13 2.68
C ALA A 319 -21.91 7.47 1.35
N CYS A 320 -22.30 6.22 1.10
CA CYS A 320 -21.89 5.48 -0.10
C CYS A 320 -22.33 6.22 -1.39
N GLY A 321 -21.40 6.33 -2.34
CA GLY A 321 -21.63 7.04 -3.61
C GLY A 321 -21.61 8.57 -3.50
N THR A 322 -21.35 9.14 -2.33
CA THR A 322 -21.16 10.59 -2.18
C THR A 322 -19.82 11.03 -2.74
N LEU A 323 -19.82 12.17 -3.43
CA LEU A 323 -18.59 12.76 -3.97
C LEU A 323 -17.97 13.68 -2.92
N VAL A 324 -16.66 13.55 -2.75
CA VAL A 324 -15.89 14.33 -1.78
C VAL A 324 -14.66 14.88 -2.49
N ASP A 325 -14.40 16.17 -2.34
CA ASP A 325 -13.16 16.77 -2.85
C ASP A 325 -11.95 16.16 -2.13
N VAL A 326 -10.83 16.01 -2.85
CA VAL A 326 -9.63 15.35 -2.35
C VAL A 326 -9.17 15.97 -1.04
N ALA A 327 -8.99 17.30 -0.99
CA ALA A 327 -8.60 18.00 0.24
C ALA A 327 -9.54 17.70 1.43
N ALA A 328 -10.86 17.70 1.21
CA ALA A 328 -11.84 17.43 2.26
C ALA A 328 -11.80 15.97 2.72
N GLY A 329 -11.67 15.02 1.80
CA GLY A 329 -11.55 13.60 2.12
C GLY A 329 -10.25 13.30 2.86
N LEU A 330 -9.12 13.86 2.44
CA LEU A 330 -7.84 13.69 3.12
C LEU A 330 -7.85 14.31 4.53
N ALA A 331 -8.45 15.49 4.71
CA ALA A 331 -8.56 16.14 6.00
C ALA A 331 -9.54 15.44 6.96
N GLY A 332 -10.59 14.81 6.42
CA GLY A 332 -11.65 14.19 7.20
C GLY A 332 -12.69 15.18 7.69
N THR A 333 -13.73 14.66 8.33
CA THR A 333 -14.82 15.50 8.86
C THR A 333 -14.41 16.11 10.20
N ALA A 334 -14.82 17.36 10.49
CA ALA A 334 -14.45 18.10 11.70
C ALA A 334 -14.76 17.38 13.04
N GLY A 335 -15.61 16.34 13.03
CA GLY A 335 -15.88 15.48 14.19
C GLY A 335 -14.74 14.52 14.57
N ASP A 336 -13.80 14.24 13.66
CA ASP A 336 -12.74 13.24 13.86
C ASP A 336 -11.65 13.73 14.83
N ALA A 337 -11.46 15.05 14.98
CA ALA A 337 -10.50 15.62 15.93
C ALA A 337 -10.91 15.46 17.41
N ARG A 338 -12.19 15.18 17.72
CA ARG A 338 -12.69 15.10 19.10
C ARG A 338 -12.69 13.68 19.68
N ALA A 339 -12.72 12.64 18.85
CA ALA A 339 -12.79 11.25 19.31
C ALA A 339 -11.48 10.75 19.98
N GLY A 340 -10.34 11.41 19.72
CA GLY A 340 -9.04 11.05 20.30
C GLY A 340 -8.82 11.46 21.77
N ARG A 341 -9.76 12.18 22.41
CA ARG A 341 -9.59 12.67 23.80
C ARG A 341 -10.31 11.87 24.88
N HIS A 342 -11.12 10.86 24.53
CA HIS A 342 -12.06 10.24 25.49
C HIS A 342 -11.87 8.74 25.77
N ARG A 343 -10.67 8.18 25.59
CA ARG A 343 -10.33 6.87 26.16
C ARG A 343 -8.94 6.93 26.78
N ARG A 344 -8.89 7.47 28.01
CA ARG A 344 -7.83 7.22 29.00
C ARG A 344 -8.39 6.24 30.02
#